data_AF-A0A1H8EB29-F1
#
_entry.id   AF-A0A1H8EB29-F1
#
_cell.length_a   1.000
_cell.length_b   1.000
_cell.length_c   1.000
_cell.angle_alpha   90.00
_cell.angle_beta   90.00
_cell.angle_gamma   90.00
#
_symmetry.space_group_name_H-M   'P 1'
#
loop_
_entity.id
_entity.type
_entity.pdbx_description
1 polymer ?
#
loop_
_entity_poly.entity_id
_entity_poly.type
_entity_poly.pdbx_seq_one_letter_code
_entity_poly.pdbx_strand_id
1 'polypeptide(L)'
;MKLAAHEVHDLHELVMSCLNTITHMAYMLQHVQDPEFKSILERHFPLHVRDYNMKVEFLNASQGAKKELPIFKINGQLGDYTTSPVGTYPSVQPRTMVADLNDREMATAYLLTLKLAGREYAWTAMETANPELRSFHETAFLMSCSHAYDMWQYMVQRGYYPLEPADQTMISKIGSIYQVIPEDQPQIQQYLAPYQNPTQGNSNQLYQ
;
A
#
# COMPACT_ATOMS: atom_id res chain seq x y z
N MET A 1 -19.48 -20.14 -1.78
CA MET A 1 -18.81 -19.61 -0.59
C MET A 1 -19.80 -19.50 0.57
N LYS A 2 -19.39 -19.96 1.75
CA LYS A 2 -20.01 -19.63 3.05
C LYS A 2 -18.95 -18.88 3.85
N LEU A 3 -19.33 -17.78 4.48
CA LEU A 3 -18.42 -16.97 5.29
C LEU A 3 -18.58 -17.31 6.77
N ALA A 4 -17.48 -17.27 7.52
CA ALA A 4 -17.50 -17.25 8.97
C ALA A 4 -17.98 -15.88 9.47
N ALA A 5 -18.48 -15.83 10.71
CA ALA A 5 -19.02 -14.59 11.27
C ALA A 5 -17.98 -13.47 11.33
N HIS A 6 -16.74 -13.79 11.71
CA HIS A 6 -15.65 -12.80 11.75
C HIS A 6 -15.31 -12.26 10.35
N GLU A 7 -15.29 -13.11 9.33
CA GLU A 7 -15.07 -12.68 7.94
C GLU A 7 -16.15 -11.70 7.45
N VAL A 8 -17.39 -11.86 7.91
CA VAL A 8 -18.48 -10.90 7.61
C VAL A 8 -18.25 -9.56 8.32
N HIS A 9 -17.80 -9.58 9.58
CA HIS A 9 -17.48 -8.35 10.32
C HIS A 9 -16.29 -7.61 9.68
N ASP A 10 -15.23 -8.33 9.33
CA ASP A 10 -14.06 -7.75 8.69
C ASP A 10 -14.41 -7.19 7.30
N LEU A 11 -15.20 -7.91 6.50
CA LEU A 11 -15.72 -7.42 5.23
C LEU A 11 -16.59 -6.17 5.40
N HIS A 12 -17.43 -6.10 6.45
CA HIS A 12 -18.25 -4.92 6.71
C HIS A 12 -17.40 -3.66 6.93
N GLU A 13 -16.39 -3.74 7.79
CA GLU A 13 -15.47 -2.63 8.07
C GLU A 13 -14.69 -2.20 6.81
N LEU A 14 -14.19 -3.18 6.06
CA LEU A 14 -13.46 -2.91 4.82
C LEU A 14 -14.36 -2.30 3.73
N VAL A 15 -15.62 -2.74 3.62
CA VAL A 15 -16.60 -2.13 2.70
C VAL A 15 -16.91 -0.69 3.09
N MET A 16 -17.08 -0.41 4.39
CA MET A 16 -17.31 0.94 4.90
C MET A 16 -16.11 1.86 4.59
N SER A 17 -14.88 1.36 4.78
CA SER A 17 -13.66 2.06 4.41
C SER A 17 -13.57 2.35 2.91
N CYS A 18 -13.91 1.38 2.06
CA CYS A 18 -13.97 1.58 0.61
C CYS A 18 -15.04 2.60 0.19
N LEU A 19 -16.23 2.57 0.81
CA LEU A 19 -17.29 3.56 0.57
C LEU A 19 -16.76 4.97 0.84
N ASN A 20 -16.11 5.17 1.99
CA ASN A 20 -15.48 6.44 2.33
C ASN A 20 -14.42 6.84 1.29
N THR A 21 -13.51 5.92 0.95
CA THR A 21 -12.41 6.16 0.03
C THR A 21 -12.90 6.56 -1.37
N ILE A 22 -13.82 5.80 -1.96
CA ILE A 22 -14.34 6.08 -3.30
C ILE A 22 -15.04 7.44 -3.35
N THR A 23 -15.83 7.77 -2.32
CA THR A 23 -16.53 9.06 -2.25
C THR A 23 -15.53 10.22 -2.16
N HIS A 24 -14.48 10.07 -1.34
CA HIS A 24 -13.42 11.07 -1.23
C HIS A 24 -12.61 11.19 -2.53
N MET A 25 -12.28 10.08 -3.20
CA MET A 25 -11.57 10.13 -4.47
C MET A 25 -12.40 10.80 -5.57
N ALA A 26 -13.73 10.56 -5.60
CA ALA A 26 -14.62 11.21 -6.54
C ALA A 26 -14.65 12.73 -6.31
N TYR A 27 -14.65 13.18 -5.05
CA TYR A 27 -14.45 14.58 -4.70
C TYR A 27 -13.09 15.08 -5.19
N MET A 28 -12.00 14.39 -4.86
CA MET A 28 -10.64 14.80 -5.23
C MET A 28 -10.47 14.95 -6.73
N LEU A 29 -11.02 14.05 -7.55
CA LEU A 29 -10.95 14.11 -9.02
C LEU A 29 -11.55 15.41 -9.60
N GLN A 30 -12.50 16.03 -8.91
CA GLN A 30 -13.13 17.29 -9.31
C GLN A 30 -12.41 18.53 -8.79
N HIS A 31 -11.62 18.42 -7.72
CA HIS A 31 -11.05 19.57 -7.01
C HIS A 31 -9.52 19.61 -7.04
N VAL A 32 -8.85 18.52 -7.40
CA VAL A 32 -7.39 18.46 -7.57
C VAL A 32 -6.93 19.42 -8.66
N GLN A 33 -5.90 20.21 -8.35
CA GLN A 33 -5.33 21.19 -9.28
C GLN A 33 -4.08 20.67 -9.96
N ASP A 34 -3.25 19.91 -9.25
CA ASP A 34 -2.03 19.33 -9.78
C ASP A 34 -2.31 18.18 -10.77
N PRO A 35 -1.79 18.27 -12.02
CA PRO A 35 -2.10 17.30 -13.08
C PRO A 35 -1.49 15.91 -12.82
N GLU A 36 -0.36 15.83 -12.13
CA GLU A 36 0.27 14.56 -11.78
C GLU A 36 -0.55 13.84 -10.72
N PHE A 37 -0.99 14.56 -9.68
CA PHE A 37 -1.89 13.98 -8.68
C PHE A 37 -3.21 13.53 -9.30
N LYS A 38 -3.78 14.33 -10.22
CA LYS A 38 -4.98 13.94 -10.96
C LYS A 38 -4.77 12.63 -11.73
N SER A 39 -3.66 12.48 -12.44
CA SER A 39 -3.31 11.25 -13.15
C SER A 39 -3.20 10.04 -12.21
N ILE A 40 -2.62 10.21 -11.02
CA ILE A 40 -2.59 9.15 -9.99
C ILE A 40 -4.01 8.75 -9.60
N LEU A 41 -4.88 9.72 -9.28
CA LEU A 41 -6.28 9.46 -8.91
C LEU A 41 -7.05 8.74 -10.03
N GLU A 42 -6.90 9.18 -11.28
CA GLU A 42 -7.56 8.58 -12.44
C GLU A 42 -7.15 7.12 -12.66
N ARG A 43 -5.88 6.77 -12.41
CA ARG A 43 -5.40 5.38 -12.45
C ARG A 43 -5.93 4.54 -11.28
N HIS A 44 -5.92 5.09 -10.06
CA HIS A 44 -6.26 4.32 -8.86
C HIS A 44 -7.77 4.14 -8.68
N PHE A 45 -8.58 5.14 -9.03
CA PHE A 45 -10.03 5.17 -8.80
C PHE A 45 -10.78 3.92 -9.31
N PRO A 46 -10.61 3.46 -10.57
CA PRO A 46 -11.32 2.27 -11.05
C PRO A 46 -10.93 0.98 -10.29
N LEU A 47 -9.74 0.92 -9.71
CA LEU A 47 -9.28 -0.23 -8.92
C LEU A 47 -9.92 -0.24 -7.54
N HIS A 48 -10.05 0.92 -6.89
CA HIS A 48 -10.83 1.04 -5.64
C HIS A 48 -12.31 0.70 -5.85
N VAL A 49 -12.91 1.09 -6.98
CA VAL A 49 -14.28 0.69 -7.35
C VAL A 49 -14.39 -0.83 -7.54
N ARG A 50 -13.40 -1.46 -8.20
CA ARG A 50 -13.37 -2.92 -8.35
C ARG A 50 -13.26 -3.62 -7.00
N ASP A 51 -12.33 -3.16 -6.17
CA ASP A 51 -12.07 -3.65 -4.82
C ASP A 51 -13.34 -3.58 -3.93
N TYR A 52 -14.10 -2.48 -4.00
CA TYR A 52 -15.41 -2.37 -3.35
C TYR A 52 -16.42 -3.39 -3.88
N ASN A 53 -16.57 -3.47 -5.21
CA ASN A 53 -17.54 -4.37 -5.84
C ASN A 53 -17.26 -5.84 -5.50
N MET A 54 -15.99 -6.26 -5.47
CA MET A 54 -15.62 -7.62 -5.08
C MET A 54 -16.05 -7.93 -3.64
N LYS A 55 -15.90 -7.00 -2.69
CA LYS A 55 -16.39 -7.21 -1.31
C LYS A 55 -17.90 -7.30 -1.23
N VAL A 56 -18.60 -6.45 -1.98
CA VAL A 56 -20.06 -6.52 -2.09
C VAL A 56 -20.48 -7.87 -2.68
N GLU A 57 -19.75 -8.39 -3.66
CA GLU A 57 -19.96 -9.73 -4.21
C GLU A 57 -19.69 -10.82 -3.16
N PHE A 58 -18.60 -10.76 -2.38
CA PHE A 58 -18.36 -11.71 -1.29
C PHE A 58 -19.48 -11.71 -0.24
N LEU A 59 -20.00 -10.53 0.13
CA LEU A 59 -21.09 -10.39 1.10
C LEU A 59 -22.43 -10.90 0.56
N ASN A 60 -22.73 -10.70 -0.73
CA ASN A 60 -24.03 -11.03 -1.32
C ASN A 60 -24.08 -12.37 -2.06
N ALA A 61 -22.95 -12.85 -2.57
CA ALA A 61 -22.89 -14.02 -3.43
C ALA A 61 -22.32 -15.22 -2.67
N SER A 62 -23.13 -16.26 -2.57
CA SER A 62 -22.68 -17.59 -2.19
C SER A 62 -21.78 -18.26 -3.23
N GLN A 63 -21.17 -17.53 -4.19
CA GLN A 63 -20.32 -18.06 -5.26
C GLN A 63 -18.96 -17.35 -5.45
N GLY A 64 -18.60 -16.35 -4.63
CA GLY A 64 -17.30 -15.64 -4.75
C GLY A 64 -17.34 -14.43 -5.70
N ALA A 65 -16.19 -13.78 -5.87
CA ALA A 65 -16.07 -12.57 -6.71
C ALA A 65 -15.98 -12.92 -8.21
N LYS A 66 -16.51 -12.05 -9.08
CA LYS A 66 -16.58 -12.28 -10.55
C LYS A 66 -15.40 -11.72 -11.33
N LYS A 67 -14.61 -10.87 -10.69
CA LYS A 67 -13.44 -10.19 -11.26
C LYS A 67 -12.31 -10.26 -10.25
N GLU A 68 -11.09 -10.09 -10.74
CA GLU A 68 -9.90 -10.05 -9.92
C GLU A 68 -9.23 -8.66 -9.98
N LEU A 69 -8.49 -8.35 -8.92
CA LEU A 69 -7.52 -7.26 -8.93
C LEU A 69 -6.26 -7.71 -9.69
N PRO A 70 -5.59 -6.80 -10.42
CA PRO A 70 -4.34 -7.15 -11.08
C PRO A 70 -3.24 -7.40 -10.04
N ILE A 71 -2.16 -8.04 -10.47
CA ILE A 71 -0.93 -8.11 -9.67
C ILE A 71 -0.26 -6.74 -9.72
N PHE A 72 0.00 -6.16 -8.56
CA PHE A 72 0.60 -4.85 -8.42
C PHE A 72 2.10 -4.94 -8.28
N LYS A 73 2.79 -4.02 -8.97
CA LYS A 73 4.24 -3.91 -8.99
C LYS A 73 4.61 -2.48 -8.61
N ILE A 74 5.69 -2.34 -7.85
CA ILE A 74 6.18 -1.05 -7.42
C ILE A 74 6.93 -0.39 -8.58
N ASN A 75 6.52 0.82 -8.94
CA ASN A 75 7.18 1.59 -9.98
C ASN A 75 7.95 2.76 -9.37
N GLY A 76 9.27 2.60 -9.25
CA GLY A 76 10.17 3.62 -8.76
C GLY A 76 10.44 4.73 -9.78
N GLN A 77 10.17 5.98 -9.42
CA GLN A 77 10.27 7.16 -10.29
C GLN A 77 11.20 8.24 -9.71
N LEU A 78 11.65 8.11 -8.45
CA LEU A 78 12.63 9.03 -7.87
C LEU A 78 14.05 8.71 -8.38
N GLY A 79 14.86 9.75 -8.58
CA GLY A 79 16.28 9.60 -8.93
C GLY A 79 17.15 9.14 -7.75
N ASP A 80 16.72 9.41 -6.52
CA ASP A 80 17.35 9.00 -5.27
C ASP A 80 16.24 8.71 -4.23
N TYR A 81 16.38 7.61 -3.48
CA TYR A 81 15.45 7.18 -2.43
C TYR A 81 15.88 7.61 -1.02
N THR A 82 16.87 8.48 -0.93
CA THR A 82 17.38 9.06 0.32
C THR A 82 17.47 10.59 0.27
N THR A 83 17.23 11.20 -0.89
CA THR A 83 17.29 12.66 -1.05
C THR A 83 16.03 13.17 -1.73
N SER A 84 15.37 14.15 -1.11
CA SER A 84 14.26 14.84 -1.75
C SER A 84 14.74 15.74 -2.91
N PRO A 85 14.02 15.78 -4.05
CA PRO A 85 14.36 16.70 -5.15
C PRO A 85 14.02 18.16 -4.81
N VAL A 86 13.34 18.42 -3.70
CA VAL A 86 13.05 19.76 -3.20
C VAL A 86 13.91 20.11 -1.99
N GLY A 87 14.44 21.33 -1.96
CA GLY A 87 15.31 21.81 -0.87
C GLY A 87 14.57 22.47 0.30
N THR A 88 13.25 22.62 0.23
CA THR A 88 12.45 23.31 1.27
C THR A 88 11.13 22.60 1.51
N TYR A 89 10.75 22.47 2.78
CA TYR A 89 9.47 21.93 3.21
C TYR A 89 8.59 23.06 3.76
N PRO A 90 7.51 23.45 3.07
CA PRO A 90 6.65 24.54 3.54
C PRO A 90 5.99 24.17 4.87
N SER A 91 6.14 25.04 5.88
CA SER A 91 5.40 24.94 7.13
C SER A 91 3.89 24.96 6.86
N VAL A 92 3.13 24.13 7.56
CA VAL A 92 1.68 24.06 7.42
C VAL A 92 1.02 24.16 8.78
N GLN A 93 -0.05 24.94 8.84
CA GLN A 93 -0.98 24.97 9.95
C GLN A 93 -2.31 24.33 9.49
N PRO A 94 -2.92 23.43 10.27
CA PRO A 94 -4.24 22.91 9.94
C PRO A 94 -5.27 24.03 9.79
N ARG A 95 -6.02 24.03 8.69
CA ARG A 95 -7.11 24.97 8.47
C ARG A 95 -8.37 24.48 9.20
N THR A 96 -8.92 25.30 10.10
CA THR A 96 -10.14 24.96 10.86
C THR A 96 -11.42 25.47 10.20
N MET A 97 -11.30 26.26 9.12
CA MET A 97 -12.39 26.70 8.26
C MET A 97 -11.95 26.59 6.81
N VAL A 98 -12.66 25.77 6.02
CA VAL A 98 -12.32 25.50 4.63
C VAL A 98 -13.59 25.52 3.77
N ALA A 99 -13.55 26.18 2.62
CA ALA A 99 -14.59 26.05 1.60
C ALA A 99 -14.33 24.83 0.70
N ASP A 100 -13.06 24.49 0.51
CA ASP A 100 -12.57 23.37 -0.30
C ASP A 100 -11.20 22.90 0.22
N LEU A 101 -10.81 21.68 -0.10
CA LEU A 101 -9.51 21.08 0.21
C LEU A 101 -8.47 21.48 -0.85
N ASN A 102 -7.23 21.68 -0.42
CA ASN A 102 -6.11 21.84 -1.36
C ASN A 102 -5.43 20.48 -1.65
N ASP A 103 -4.56 20.46 -2.67
CA ASP A 103 -3.86 19.25 -3.11
C ASP A 103 -3.04 18.59 -2.00
N ARG A 104 -2.40 19.37 -1.11
CA ARG A 104 -1.62 18.82 0.00
C ARG A 104 -2.51 18.07 0.98
N GLU A 105 -3.65 18.64 1.33
CA GLU A 105 -4.62 18.02 2.25
C GLU A 105 -5.24 16.76 1.64
N MET A 106 -5.63 16.82 0.36
CA MET A 106 -6.16 15.67 -0.37
C MET A 106 -5.13 14.55 -0.51
N ALA A 107 -3.89 14.87 -0.89
CA ALA A 107 -2.79 13.91 -0.98
C ALA A 107 -2.48 13.28 0.39
N THR A 108 -2.48 14.09 1.45
CA THR A 108 -2.27 13.62 2.83
C THR A 108 -3.40 12.67 3.25
N ALA A 109 -4.66 13.06 3.06
CA ALA A 109 -5.81 12.23 3.40
C ALA A 109 -5.79 10.90 2.65
N TYR A 110 -5.47 10.92 1.36
CA TYR A 110 -5.42 9.72 0.54
C TYR A 110 -4.25 8.80 0.93
N LEU A 111 -3.04 9.33 1.12
CA LEU A 111 -1.90 8.54 1.58
C LEU A 111 -2.17 7.85 2.92
N LEU A 112 -2.74 8.57 3.90
CA LEU A 112 -3.06 8.01 5.21
C LEU A 112 -4.14 6.92 5.12
N THR A 113 -5.15 7.15 4.28
CA THR A 113 -6.20 6.15 4.01
C THR A 113 -5.60 4.86 3.44
N LEU A 114 -4.70 4.97 2.46
CA LEU A 114 -4.03 3.82 1.86
C LEU A 114 -3.17 3.03 2.85
N LYS A 115 -2.41 3.73 3.72
CA LYS A 115 -1.58 3.08 4.76
C LYS A 115 -2.43 2.34 5.79
N LEU A 116 -3.54 2.94 6.23
CA LEU A 116 -4.48 2.31 7.15
C LEU A 116 -5.15 1.10 6.48
N ALA A 117 -5.71 1.27 5.27
CA ALA A 117 -6.34 0.18 4.54
C ALA A 117 -5.39 -1.00 4.29
N GLY A 118 -4.13 -0.73 3.92
CA GLY A 118 -3.11 -1.76 3.75
C GLY A 118 -2.88 -2.57 5.03
N ARG A 119 -2.76 -1.91 6.18
CA ARG A 119 -2.65 -2.58 7.49
C ARG A 119 -3.85 -3.48 7.75
N GLU A 120 -5.06 -2.98 7.55
CA GLU A 120 -6.29 -3.74 7.81
C GLU A 120 -6.45 -4.93 6.84
N TYR A 121 -6.06 -4.79 5.56
CA TYR A 121 -6.04 -5.92 4.62
C TYR A 121 -5.05 -7.00 5.04
N ALA A 122 -3.83 -6.63 5.44
CA ALA A 122 -2.84 -7.58 5.90
C ALA A 122 -3.31 -8.31 7.17
N TRP A 123 -3.91 -7.57 8.11
CA TRP A 123 -4.48 -8.15 9.33
C TRP A 123 -5.61 -9.13 9.01
N THR A 124 -6.57 -8.71 8.20
CA THR A 124 -7.73 -9.52 7.81
C THR A 124 -7.30 -10.79 7.07
N ALA A 125 -6.29 -10.71 6.20
CA ALA A 125 -5.75 -11.87 5.50
C ALA A 125 -5.27 -12.97 6.45
N MET A 126 -4.66 -12.61 7.59
CA MET A 126 -4.18 -13.58 8.57
C MET A 126 -5.33 -14.32 9.28
N GLU A 127 -6.46 -13.63 9.52
CA GLU A 127 -7.63 -14.17 10.24
C GLU A 127 -8.65 -14.87 9.32
N THR A 128 -8.61 -14.60 8.01
CA THR A 128 -9.59 -15.12 7.04
C THR A 128 -9.40 -16.62 6.81
N ALA A 129 -10.43 -17.43 7.06
CA ALA A 129 -10.36 -18.89 6.91
C ALA A 129 -10.56 -19.33 5.45
N ASN A 130 -11.38 -18.61 4.69
CA ASN A 130 -11.65 -18.92 3.30
C ASN A 130 -10.44 -18.57 2.40
N PRO A 131 -9.88 -19.51 1.62
CA PRO A 131 -8.66 -19.26 0.85
C PRO A 131 -8.84 -18.24 -0.28
N GLU A 132 -10.00 -18.17 -0.92
CA GLU A 132 -10.29 -17.20 -1.98
C GLU A 132 -10.39 -15.79 -1.40
N LEU A 133 -11.10 -15.63 -0.29
CA LEU A 133 -11.22 -14.35 0.40
C LEU A 133 -9.86 -13.91 0.99
N ARG A 134 -9.08 -14.84 1.54
CA ARG A 134 -7.72 -14.60 2.04
C ARG A 134 -6.83 -14.08 0.92
N SER A 135 -6.80 -14.75 -0.24
CA SER A 135 -6.00 -14.33 -1.39
C SER A 135 -6.44 -12.96 -1.94
N PHE A 136 -7.74 -12.67 -1.90
CA PHE A 136 -8.24 -11.34 -2.21
C PHE A 136 -7.66 -10.27 -1.26
N HIS A 137 -7.67 -10.50 0.05
CA HIS A 137 -7.11 -9.56 1.02
C HIS A 137 -5.59 -9.35 0.82
N GLU A 138 -4.84 -10.41 0.53
CA GLU A 138 -3.41 -10.31 0.18
C GLU A 138 -3.20 -9.44 -1.06
N THR A 139 -4.02 -9.63 -2.09
CA THR A 139 -3.93 -8.83 -3.33
C THR A 139 -4.32 -7.37 -3.08
N ALA A 140 -5.35 -7.10 -2.27
CA ALA A 140 -5.78 -5.75 -1.92
C ALA A 140 -4.77 -5.03 -1.01
N PHE A 141 -4.04 -5.78 -0.17
CA PHE A 141 -2.88 -5.28 0.55
C PHE A 141 -1.79 -4.80 -0.41
N LEU A 142 -1.42 -5.61 -1.41
CA LEU A 142 -0.42 -5.23 -2.42
C LEU A 142 -0.86 -4.01 -3.25
N MET A 143 -2.14 -3.91 -3.59
CA MET A 143 -2.71 -2.70 -4.20
C MET A 143 -2.48 -1.46 -3.32
N SER A 144 -2.81 -1.57 -2.02
CA SER A 144 -2.67 -0.46 -1.07
C SER A 144 -1.20 -0.04 -0.91
N CYS A 145 -0.27 -1.00 -0.87
CA CYS A 145 1.17 -0.75 -0.85
C CYS A 145 1.64 -0.01 -2.11
N SER A 146 1.26 -0.49 -3.29
CA SER A 146 1.62 0.14 -4.57
C SER A 146 1.05 1.56 -4.68
N HIS A 147 -0.22 1.74 -4.34
CA HIS A 147 -0.86 3.05 -4.38
C HIS A 147 -0.28 4.03 -3.35
N ALA A 148 0.04 3.56 -2.15
CA ALA A 148 0.70 4.38 -1.12
C ALA A 148 2.10 4.80 -1.56
N TYR A 149 2.80 3.94 -2.31
CA TYR A 149 4.11 4.26 -2.86
C TYR A 149 4.04 5.34 -3.94
N ASP A 150 3.09 5.26 -4.88
CA ASP A 150 2.82 6.32 -5.86
C ASP A 150 2.57 7.68 -5.16
N MET A 151 1.71 7.68 -4.14
CA MET A 151 1.40 8.89 -3.37
C MET A 151 2.59 9.41 -2.57
N TRP A 152 3.40 8.53 -1.97
CA TRP A 152 4.61 8.92 -1.26
C TRP A 152 5.61 9.59 -2.20
N GLN A 153 5.86 9.00 -3.39
CA GLN A 153 6.77 9.59 -4.38
C GLN A 153 6.30 10.98 -4.83
N TYR A 154 5.01 11.12 -5.15
CA TYR A 154 4.41 12.41 -5.47
C TYR A 154 4.61 13.41 -4.31
N MET A 155 4.31 13.02 -3.08
CA MET A 155 4.44 13.90 -1.92
C MET A 155 5.90 14.29 -1.62
N VAL A 156 6.88 13.42 -1.90
CA VAL A 156 8.31 13.76 -1.86
C VAL A 156 8.64 14.81 -2.91
N GLN A 157 8.21 14.61 -4.16
CA GLN A 157 8.46 15.56 -5.26
C GLN A 157 7.82 16.94 -5.06
N ARG A 158 6.71 17.02 -4.31
CA ARG A 158 6.03 18.29 -3.97
C ARG A 158 6.49 18.93 -2.67
N GLY A 159 7.40 18.32 -1.92
CA GLY A 159 7.81 18.82 -0.61
C GLY A 159 6.76 18.70 0.47
N TYR A 160 5.82 17.77 0.30
CA TYR A 160 4.81 17.43 1.30
C TYR A 160 5.29 16.34 2.26
N TYR A 161 6.31 15.56 1.85
CA TYR A 161 6.91 14.49 2.63
C TYR A 161 8.44 14.61 2.61
N PRO A 162 9.11 14.70 3.77
CA PRO A 162 10.57 14.77 3.81
C PRO A 162 11.24 13.44 3.51
N LEU A 163 12.35 13.51 2.77
CA LEU A 163 13.20 12.37 2.45
C LEU A 163 14.67 12.77 2.63
N GLU A 164 15.32 12.14 3.62
CA GLU A 164 16.69 12.44 4.03
C GLU A 164 17.44 11.13 4.34
N PRO A 165 18.77 11.09 4.14
CA PRO A 165 19.55 9.92 4.47
C PRO A 165 19.66 9.76 5.98
N ALA A 166 19.72 8.51 6.45
CA ALA A 166 20.08 8.23 7.83
C ALA A 166 21.55 8.59 8.11
N ASP A 167 21.84 9.00 9.34
CA ASP A 167 23.21 9.31 9.77
C ASP A 167 24.11 8.07 9.68
N GLN A 168 25.29 8.23 9.09
CA GLN A 168 26.22 7.11 8.85
C GLN A 168 26.81 6.54 10.15
N THR A 169 26.97 7.38 11.18
CA THR A 169 27.44 6.91 12.50
C THR A 169 26.37 6.02 13.15
N MET A 170 25.10 6.40 13.05
CA MET A 170 23.96 5.60 13.49
C MET A 170 23.88 4.26 12.75
N ILE A 171 23.97 4.26 11.41
CA ILE A 171 23.96 3.04 10.59
C ILE A 171 25.07 2.09 11.05
N SER A 172 26.29 2.61 11.19
CA SER A 172 27.45 1.80 11.57
C SER A 172 27.29 1.19 12.97
N LYS A 173 26.82 1.98 13.93
CA LYS A 173 26.59 1.53 15.31
C LYS A 173 25.53 0.43 15.37
N ILE A 174 24.36 0.63 14.76
CA ILE A 174 23.27 -0.36 14.78
C ILE A 174 23.65 -1.59 13.97
N GLY A 175 24.25 -1.40 12.79
CA GLY A 175 24.66 -2.49 11.90
C GLY A 175 25.62 -3.47 12.54
N SER A 176 26.54 -3.00 13.40
CA SER A 176 27.48 -3.87 14.12
C SER A 176 26.83 -4.82 15.13
N ILE A 177 25.60 -4.55 15.59
CA ILE A 177 24.89 -5.35 16.59
C ILE A 177 24.40 -6.69 15.99
N TYR A 178 24.09 -6.71 14.69
CA TYR A 178 23.51 -7.85 14.01
C TYR A 178 24.51 -8.49 13.06
N GLN A 179 24.64 -9.82 13.09
CA GLN A 179 25.54 -10.59 12.24
C GLN A 179 24.73 -11.51 11.32
N VAL A 180 25.19 -11.68 10.08
CA VAL A 180 24.58 -12.61 9.12
C VAL A 180 24.77 -14.04 9.63
N ILE A 181 23.72 -14.85 9.61
CA ILE A 181 23.81 -16.30 9.80
C ILE A 181 24.29 -16.91 8.47
N PRO A 182 25.47 -17.56 8.41
CA PRO A 182 25.90 -18.26 7.21
C PRO A 182 24.94 -19.40 6.86
N GLU A 183 24.28 -19.32 5.71
CA GLU A 183 23.29 -20.34 5.29
C GLU A 183 23.94 -21.63 4.78
N ASP A 184 25.26 -21.66 4.56
CA ASP A 184 26.05 -22.84 4.15
C ASP A 184 26.27 -23.86 5.28
N GLN A 185 25.82 -23.54 6.50
CA GLN A 185 25.87 -24.46 7.64
C GLN A 185 25.08 -25.76 7.35
N PRO A 186 25.63 -26.95 7.67
CA PRO A 186 24.97 -28.23 7.39
C PRO A 186 23.56 -28.34 7.96
N GLN A 187 23.33 -27.77 9.15
CA GLN A 187 22.03 -27.76 9.81
C GLN A 187 20.99 -26.97 9.00
N ILE A 188 21.36 -25.81 8.45
CA ILE A 188 20.46 -24.97 7.66
C ILE A 188 20.21 -25.63 6.30
N GLN A 189 21.28 -26.11 5.65
CA GLN A 189 21.19 -26.81 4.36
C GLN A 189 20.30 -28.06 4.42
N GLN A 190 20.30 -28.78 5.54
CA GLN A 190 19.39 -29.92 5.74
C GLN A 190 17.91 -29.52 5.64
N TYR A 191 17.52 -28.36 6.16
CA TYR A 191 16.15 -27.87 6.08
C TYR A 191 15.83 -27.16 4.76
N LEU A 192 16.84 -26.61 4.06
CA LEU A 192 16.67 -26.00 2.75
C LEU A 192 16.59 -27.02 1.60
N ALA A 193 17.31 -28.15 1.70
CA ALA A 193 17.46 -29.14 0.64
C ALA A 193 16.15 -29.67 0.01
N PRO A 194 15.04 -29.86 0.75
CA PRO A 194 13.78 -30.31 0.16
C PRO A 194 13.08 -29.27 -0.72
N TYR A 195 13.42 -27.99 -0.60
CA TYR A 195 12.75 -26.89 -1.27
C TYR A 195 13.62 -26.35 -2.40
N GLN A 196 13.04 -26.10 -3.58
CA GLN A 196 13.71 -25.34 -4.65
C GLN A 196 13.79 -23.86 -4.23
N ASN A 197 14.71 -23.56 -3.32
CA ASN A 197 14.94 -22.19 -2.88
C ASN A 197 15.79 -21.46 -3.92
N PRO A 198 15.35 -20.31 -4.45
CA PRO A 198 16.22 -19.47 -5.25
C PRO A 198 17.33 -18.93 -4.34
N THR A 199 18.53 -19.48 -4.47
CA THR A 199 19.73 -19.09 -3.67
C THR A 199 20.40 -17.82 -4.18
N GLN A 200 20.01 -17.35 -5.36
CA GLN A 200 20.42 -16.05 -5.90
C GLN A 200 19.19 -15.16 -6.06
N GLY A 201 19.07 -14.18 -5.18
CA GLY A 201 18.21 -13.04 -5.43
C GLY A 201 18.80 -12.24 -6.58
N ASN A 202 18.21 -12.36 -7.77
CA ASN A 202 18.39 -11.35 -8.82
C ASN A 202 17.70 -10.08 -8.30
N SER A 203 18.40 -9.29 -7.51
CA SER A 203 17.92 -8.15 -6.72
C SER A 203 17.22 -7.05 -7.53
N ASN A 204 17.22 -7.15 -8.86
CA ASN A 204 16.42 -6.34 -9.76
C ASN A 204 14.97 -6.84 -9.93
N GLN A 205 14.58 -7.95 -9.30
CA GLN A 205 13.24 -8.55 -9.40
C GLN A 205 12.36 -8.36 -8.16
N LEU A 206 12.89 -7.84 -7.04
CA LEU A 206 12.09 -7.57 -5.84
C LEU A 206 11.03 -6.48 -6.07
N TYR A 207 11.16 -5.74 -7.17
CA TYR A 207 10.23 -4.72 -7.64
C TYR A 207 9.60 -5.06 -9.02
N GLN A 208 9.86 -6.25 -9.58
CA GLN A 208 9.45 -6.56 -10.96
C GLN A 208 7.99 -6.90 -11.13
#